data_AF-A0A1Q2CYM3-F1
#
_entry.id   AF-A0A1Q2CYM3-F1
#
_cell.length_a   1.000
_cell.length_b   1.000
_cell.length_c   1.000
_cell.angle_alpha   90.00
_cell.angle_beta   90.00
_cell.angle_gamma   90.00
#
_symmetry.space_group_name_H-M   'P 1'
#
loop_
_entity.id
_entity.type
_entity.pdbx_description
1 polymer ?
#
loop_
_entity_poly.entity_id
_entity_poly.type
_entity_poly.pdbx_seq_one_letter_code
_entity_poly.pdbx_strand_id
1 'polypeptide(L)'
;MTASRRRFSQEFKDELCQEVISTSKPIREVAEAYGVGPETLRNWLIKYRDAHGGTETELTVTERARLKELERENQELRAETAFLKKAAAYFAREPR
;
A
#
# COMPACT_ATOMS: atom_id res chain seq x y z
N MET A 1 -13.77 0.85 33.31
CA MET A 1 -13.66 2.30 33.00
C MET A 1 -13.90 2.48 31.51
N THR A 2 -15.01 3.10 31.11
CA THR A 2 -15.32 3.36 29.70
C THR A 2 -14.48 4.55 29.22
N ALA A 3 -13.45 4.28 28.40
CA ALA A 3 -12.61 5.32 27.84
C ALA A 3 -13.45 6.32 27.04
N SER A 4 -13.31 7.61 27.36
CA SER A 4 -13.98 8.70 26.65
C SER A 4 -13.58 8.66 25.18
N ARG A 5 -14.55 8.48 24.28
CA ARG A 5 -14.29 8.45 22.84
C ARG A 5 -13.86 9.85 22.40
N ARG A 6 -12.59 10.00 22.00
CA ARG A 6 -12.12 11.19 21.27
C ARG A 6 -13.05 11.40 20.08
N ARG A 7 -13.72 12.54 20.04
CA ARG A 7 -14.57 12.95 18.92
C ARG A 7 -13.68 13.67 17.92
N PHE A 8 -13.53 13.08 16.74
CA PHE A 8 -12.88 13.71 15.60
C PHE A 8 -13.95 14.35 14.70
N SER A 9 -13.67 15.54 14.16
CA SER A 9 -14.55 16.20 13.19
C SER A 9 -14.67 15.36 11.92
N GLN A 10 -15.71 15.59 11.13
CA GLN A 10 -15.89 14.85 9.87
C GLN A 10 -14.81 15.24 8.86
N GLU A 11 -14.46 16.53 8.78
CA GLU A 11 -13.41 17.05 7.90
C GLU A 11 -12.06 16.37 8.17
N PHE A 12 -11.71 16.17 9.44
CA PHE A 12 -10.46 15.50 9.82
C PHE A 12 -10.44 14.02 9.39
N LYS A 13 -11.58 13.33 9.47
CA LYS A 13 -11.68 11.94 9.03
C LYS A 13 -11.54 11.85 7.51
N ASP A 14 -12.17 12.77 6.80
CA ASP A 14 -12.15 12.80 5.34
C ASP A 14 -10.75 13.16 4.82
N GLU A 15 -10.07 14.11 5.47
CA GLU A 15 -8.67 14.46 5.18
C GLU A 15 -7.73 13.26 5.33
N LEU A 16 -7.82 12.54 6.44
CA LEU A 16 -7.04 11.32 6.67
C LEU A 16 -7.34 10.22 5.64
N CYS A 17 -8.62 10.05 5.27
CA CYS A 17 -9.00 9.07 4.25
C CYS A 17 -8.44 9.45 2.88
N GLN A 18 -8.50 10.74 2.53
CA GLN A 18 -7.96 11.28 1.30
C GLN A 18 -6.44 11.17 1.26
N GLU A 19 -5.73 11.40 2.36
CA GLU A 19 -4.28 11.24 2.43
C GLU A 19 -3.85 9.80 2.18
N VAL A 20 -4.56 8.83 2.76
CA VAL A 20 -4.30 7.40 2.53
C VAL A 20 -4.50 7.05 1.06
N ILE A 21 -5.59 7.53 0.44
CA ILE A 21 -5.91 7.26 -0.97
C ILE A 21 -4.90 7.96 -1.90
N SER A 22 -4.63 9.24 -1.69
CA SER A 22 -3.77 10.06 -2.57
C SER A 22 -2.29 9.71 -2.46
N THR A 23 -1.81 9.33 -1.27
CA THR A 23 -0.38 9.08 -1.04
C THR A 23 -0.03 7.60 -1.15
N SER A 24 -1.04 6.71 -1.24
CA SER A 24 -0.86 5.24 -1.21
C SER A 24 -0.05 4.74 -0.02
N LYS A 25 0.00 5.52 1.08
CA LYS A 25 0.68 5.16 2.31
C LYS A 25 -0.09 4.11 3.10
N PRO A 26 0.58 3.21 3.82
CA PRO A 26 -0.11 2.22 4.64
C PRO A 26 -0.90 2.91 5.76
N ILE A 27 -2.14 2.45 5.98
CA ILE A 27 -3.07 2.95 7.03
C ILE A 27 -2.38 3.10 8.38
N ARG A 28 -1.47 2.18 8.73
CA ARG A 28 -0.73 2.19 9.99
C ARG A 28 0.16 3.43 10.13
N GLU A 29 0.88 3.79 9.09
CA GLU A 29 1.81 4.93 9.11
C GLU A 29 1.04 6.25 9.26
N VAL A 30 -0.04 6.41 8.50
CA VAL A 30 -0.92 7.59 8.61
C VAL A 30 -1.59 7.64 9.99
N ALA A 31 -2.10 6.51 10.48
CA ALA A 31 -2.72 6.46 11.80
C ALA A 31 -1.73 6.82 12.93
N GLU A 32 -0.51 6.31 12.88
CA GLU A 32 0.55 6.62 13.84
C GLU A 32 0.97 8.10 13.77
N ALA A 33 1.10 8.67 12.57
CA ALA A 33 1.47 10.08 12.37
C ALA A 33 0.45 11.06 12.99
N TYR A 34 -0.84 10.73 12.92
CA TYR A 34 -1.92 11.58 13.43
C TYR A 34 -2.46 11.15 14.80
N GLY A 35 -1.85 10.14 15.44
CA GLY A 35 -2.25 9.65 16.75
C GLY A 35 -3.66 9.02 16.79
N VAL A 36 -4.10 8.48 15.66
CA VAL A 36 -5.38 7.77 15.50
C VAL A 36 -5.12 6.26 15.56
N GLY A 37 -6.07 5.48 16.09
CA GLY A 37 -5.95 4.03 16.03
C GLY A 37 -6.02 3.51 14.59
N PRO A 38 -5.15 2.59 14.14
CA PRO A 38 -5.14 2.10 12.75
C PRO A 38 -6.47 1.43 12.34
N GLU A 39 -7.11 0.71 13.26
CA GLU A 39 -8.44 0.14 13.03
C GLU A 39 -9.54 1.21 12.91
N THR A 40 -9.38 2.33 13.62
CA THR A 40 -10.32 3.45 13.56
C THR A 40 -10.25 4.13 12.19
N LEU A 41 -9.04 4.39 11.70
CA LEU A 41 -8.82 4.95 10.37
C LEU A 41 -9.32 4.01 9.27
N ARG A 42 -9.09 2.69 9.41
CA ARG A 42 -9.64 1.69 8.49
C ARG A 42 -11.16 1.75 8.40
N ASN A 43 -11.85 1.87 9.55
CA ASN A 43 -13.32 1.96 9.58
C ASN A 43 -13.83 3.26 8.97
N TRP A 44 -13.10 4.37 9.08
CA TRP A 44 -13.44 5.62 8.39
C TRP A 44 -13.26 5.50 6.89
N LEU A 45 -12.18 4.86 6.43
CA LEU A 45 -11.90 4.65 5.01
C LEU A 45 -13.00 3.83 4.32
N ILE A 46 -13.51 2.79 4.99
CA ILE A 46 -14.63 1.98 4.49
C ILE A 46 -15.88 2.86 4.32
N LYS A 47 -16.23 3.63 5.35
CA LYS A 47 -17.40 4.53 5.31
C LYS A 47 -17.24 5.66 4.27
N TYR A 48 -16.03 6.17 4.12
CA TYR A 48 -15.68 7.18 3.12
C TYR A 48 -15.91 6.62 1.71
N ARG A 49 -15.43 5.40 1.43
CA ARG A 49 -15.66 4.72 0.14
C ARG A 49 -17.13 4.41 -0.12
N ASP A 50 -17.88 3.99 0.89
CA ASP A 50 -19.33 3.76 0.77
C ASP A 50 -20.08 5.07 0.45
N ALA A 51 -19.72 6.17 1.09
CA ALA A 51 -20.35 7.48 0.89
C ALA A 51 -19.99 8.13 -0.45
N HIS A 52 -18.78 7.89 -0.95
CA HIS A 52 -18.29 8.43 -2.22
C HIS A 52 -18.55 7.50 -3.43
N GLY A 53 -19.40 6.47 -3.27
CA GLY A 53 -19.95 5.69 -4.38
C GLY A 53 -19.06 4.58 -4.95
N GLY A 54 -18.13 4.05 -4.16
CA GLY A 54 -17.20 3.02 -4.62
C GLY A 54 -17.78 1.61 -4.57
N THR A 55 -18.27 1.10 -5.70
CA THR A 55 -18.33 -0.33 -6.05
C THR A 55 -16.91 -0.92 -6.14
N GLU A 56 -16.16 -0.88 -5.04
CA GLU A 56 -14.73 -1.25 -4.97
C GLU A 56 -14.44 -2.14 -3.75
N THR A 57 -15.47 -2.78 -3.20
CA THR A 57 -15.36 -3.73 -2.10
C THR A 57 -14.60 -5.01 -2.50
N GLU A 58 -14.42 -5.28 -3.79
CA GLU A 58 -13.71 -6.48 -4.28
C GLU A 58 -12.23 -6.25 -4.64
N LEU A 59 -11.77 -4.99 -4.78
CA LEU A 59 -10.43 -4.70 -5.27
C LEU A 59 -9.35 -4.72 -4.18
N THR A 60 -9.65 -4.39 -2.92
CA THR A 60 -8.60 -4.27 -1.89
C THR A 60 -7.90 -5.57 -1.48
N VAL A 61 -8.56 -6.73 -1.63
CA VAL A 61 -7.94 -8.04 -1.35
C VAL A 61 -7.17 -8.55 -2.57
N THR A 62 -7.71 -8.32 -3.77
CA THR A 62 -7.08 -8.70 -5.04
C THR A 62 -5.87 -7.82 -5.37
N GLU A 63 -5.90 -6.53 -5.02
CA GLU A 63 -4.78 -5.60 -5.22
C GLU A 63 -3.57 -5.94 -4.34
N ARG A 64 -3.77 -6.36 -3.08
CA ARG A 64 -2.66 -6.82 -2.23
C ARG A 64 -2.04 -8.13 -2.72
N ALA A 65 -2.87 -9.06 -3.19
CA ALA A 65 -2.38 -10.30 -3.80
C ALA A 65 -1.60 -10.01 -5.08
N ARG A 66 -2.13 -9.11 -5.92
CA ARG A 66 -1.50 -8.67 -7.16
C ARG A 66 -0.19 -7.92 -6.93
N LEU A 67 -0.11 -7.07 -5.90
CA LEU A 67 1.14 -6.39 -5.51
C LEU A 67 2.21 -7.38 -5.09
N LYS A 68 1.87 -8.37 -4.26
CA LYS A 68 2.82 -9.40 -3.82
C LYS A 68 3.33 -10.24 -4.99
N GLU A 69 2.44 -10.59 -5.93
CA GLU A 69 2.82 -11.30 -7.15
C GLU A 69 3.74 -10.45 -8.02
N LEU A 70 3.41 -9.16 -8.22
CA LEU A 70 4.23 -8.23 -8.98
C LEU A 70 5.62 -8.02 -8.36
N GLU A 71 5.71 -7.92 -7.03
CA GLU A 71 6.98 -7.80 -6.32
C GLU A 71 7.84 -9.05 -6.50
N ARG A 72 7.22 -10.23 -6.46
CA ARG A 72 7.89 -11.51 -6.69
C ARG A 72 8.42 -11.60 -8.12
N GLU A 73 7.57 -11.30 -9.10
CA GLU A 73 7.96 -11.31 -10.51
C GLU A 73 9.08 -10.30 -10.79
N ASN A 74 9.03 -9.11 -10.18
CA ASN A 74 10.10 -8.12 -10.31
C ASN A 74 11.44 -8.60 -9.74
N GLN A 75 11.41 -9.33 -8.61
CA GLN A 75 12.62 -9.92 -8.03
C GLN A 75 13.20 -11.02 -8.93
N GLU A 76 12.36 -11.88 -9.49
CA GLU A 76 12.79 -12.94 -10.41
C GLU A 76 13.41 -12.35 -11.69
N LEU A 77 12.75 -11.37 -12.31
CA LEU A 77 13.29 -10.67 -13.48
C LEU A 77 14.60 -9.94 -13.18
N ARG A 78 14.74 -9.33 -11.99
CA ARG A 78 16.01 -8.72 -11.57
C ARG A 78 17.12 -9.75 -11.38
N ALA A 79 16.81 -10.92 -10.86
CA ALA A 79 17.78 -12.00 -10.71
C ALA A 79 18.23 -12.54 -12.08
N GLU A 80 17.30 -12.73 -13.01
CA GLU A 80 17.58 -13.20 -14.37
C GLU A 80 18.41 -12.17 -15.15
N THR A 81 18.04 -10.89 -15.12
CA THR A 81 18.84 -9.83 -15.76
C THR A 81 20.23 -9.70 -15.14
N ALA A 82 20.38 -9.90 -13.83
CA ALA A 82 21.69 -9.93 -13.18
C ALA A 82 22.53 -11.12 -13.63
N PHE A 83 21.92 -12.30 -13.78
CA PHE A 83 22.59 -13.49 -14.29
C PHE A 83 23.03 -13.31 -15.76
N LEU A 84 22.13 -12.85 -16.63
CA LEU A 84 22.44 -12.57 -18.04
C LEU A 84 23.53 -11.52 -18.19
N LYS A 85 23.51 -10.46 -17.38
CA LYS A 85 24.60 -9.46 -17.37
C LYS A 85 25.94 -10.06 -16.94
N LYS A 86 25.95 -10.97 -15.96
CA LYS A 86 27.18 -11.68 -15.56
C LYS A 86 27.69 -12.60 -16.66
N ALA A 87 26.79 -13.34 -17.32
CA ALA A 87 27.15 -14.20 -18.45
C ALA A 87 27.69 -13.37 -19.63
N ALA A 88 27.00 -12.30 -20.01
CA ALA A 88 27.47 -11.38 -21.04
C ALA A 88 28.84 -10.77 -20.69
N ALA A 89 29.05 -10.38 -19.42
CA ALA A 89 30.35 -9.90 -18.96
C ALA A 89 31.44 -10.98 -18.97
N TYR A 90 31.10 -12.24 -18.68
CA TYR A 90 32.02 -13.38 -18.78
C TYR A 90 32.45 -13.60 -20.24
N PHE A 91 31.49 -13.70 -21.17
CA PHE A 91 31.78 -13.90 -22.59
C PHE A 91 32.47 -12.69 -23.24
N ALA A 92 32.19 -11.46 -22.78
CA ALA A 92 32.89 -10.27 -23.25
C ALA A 92 34.34 -10.16 -22.74
N ARG A 93 34.71 -10.95 -21.72
CA ARG A 93 36.06 -10.99 -21.11
C ARG A 93 36.94 -12.11 -21.65
N GLU A 94 36.41 -13.04 -22.46
CA GLU A 94 37.19 -14.00 -23.23
C GLU A 94 37.58 -13.37 -24.58
N PRO A 95 38.80 -12.81 -24.73
CA PRO A 95 39.35 -12.62 -26.06
C PRO A 95 39.64 -14.01 -26.66
N ARG A 96 39.22 -14.23 -27.91
CA ARG A 96 39.73 -15.34 -28.72
C ARG A 96 41.23 -15.24 -28.93
#